data_AF-A0AA51M542-F1
#
_entry.id   AF-A0AA51M542-F1
#
_cell.length_a   1.000
_cell.length_b   1.000
_cell.length_c   1.000
_cell.angle_alpha   90.00
_cell.angle_beta   90.00
_cell.angle_gamma   90.00
#
_symmetry.space_group_name_H-M   'P 1'
#
loop_
_entity.id
_entity.type
_entity.pdbx_description
1 polymer ?
#
loop_
_entity_poly.entity_id
_entity_poly.type
_entity_poly.pdbx_seq_one_letter_code
_entity_poly.pdbx_strand_id
1 'polypeptide(L)' 'MTNLHGLEGIAAHFLASPQGQKMIRNYLESPEGQVSIDTFLATPHGQQMAKLLLIKALNSLDIPEEAKESVREALAGKG' A
#
# COMPACT_ATOMS: atom_id res chain seq x y z
N MET A 1 17.03 -26.08 -11.56
CA MET A 1 15.97 -25.38 -10.80
C MET A 1 16.62 -24.16 -10.17
N THR A 2 16.58 -23.03 -10.84
CA THR A 2 17.22 -21.78 -10.39
C THR A 2 16.43 -21.22 -9.21
N ASN A 3 17.11 -21.02 -8.09
CA ASN A 3 16.55 -20.65 -6.78
C ASN A 3 15.81 -19.30 -6.83
N LEU A 4 14.48 -19.33 -7.03
CA LEU A 4 13.59 -18.19 -6.81
C LEU A 4 13.72 -17.63 -5.37
N HIS A 5 13.99 -18.50 -4.39
CA HIS A 5 14.27 -18.13 -3.00
C HIS A 5 15.47 -17.17 -2.83
N GLY A 6 16.49 -17.26 -3.70
CA GLY A 6 17.65 -16.38 -3.62
C GLY A 6 17.35 -14.95 -4.09
N LEU A 7 16.51 -14.83 -5.11
CA LEU A 7 16.10 -13.54 -5.66
C LEU A 7 15.11 -12.81 -4.75
N GLU A 8 14.20 -13.53 -4.12
CA GLU A 8 13.28 -12.98 -3.11
C GLU A 8 14.05 -12.42 -1.90
N GLY A 9 15.07 -13.14 -1.42
CA GLY A 9 15.92 -12.68 -0.32
C GLY A 9 16.70 -11.40 -0.65
N ILE A 10 17.22 -11.30 -1.88
CA ILE A 10 17.92 -10.10 -2.36
C ILE A 10 16.96 -8.93 -2.50
N ALA A 11 15.76 -9.15 -3.06
CA ALA A 11 14.74 -8.12 -3.18
C ALA A 11 14.33 -7.61 -1.79
N ALA A 12 14.05 -8.51 -0.84
CA ALA A 12 13.72 -8.13 0.53
C ALA A 12 14.83 -7.32 1.20
N HIS A 13 16.10 -7.72 1.04
CA HIS A 13 17.24 -6.96 1.56
C HIS A 13 17.35 -5.56 0.94
N PHE A 14 17.15 -5.47 -0.38
CA PHE A 14 17.17 -4.20 -1.08
C PHE A 14 16.05 -3.27 -0.59
N LEU A 15 14.81 -3.76 -0.52
CA LEU A 15 13.65 -3.00 -0.04
C LEU A 15 13.81 -2.54 1.42
N ALA A 16 14.51 -3.32 2.26
CA ALA A 16 14.80 -2.96 3.64
C ALA A 16 15.96 -1.95 3.78
N SER A 17 16.80 -1.80 2.76
CA SER A 17 17.94 -0.88 2.80
C SER A 17 17.49 0.60 2.70
N PRO A 18 18.21 1.56 3.31
CA PRO A 18 17.88 2.98 3.17
C PRO A 18 17.83 3.45 1.72
N GLN A 19 18.71 2.91 0.88
CA GLN A 19 18.77 3.24 -0.54
C GLN A 19 17.56 2.69 -1.30
N GLY A 20 17.17 1.44 -1.05
CA GLY A 20 15.98 0.85 -1.67
C GLY A 20 14.70 1.55 -1.21
N GLN A 21 14.56 1.86 0.07
CA GLN A 21 13.44 2.67 0.57
C GLN A 21 13.35 4.03 -0.12
N LYS A 22 14.49 4.73 -0.30
CA LYS A 22 14.55 6.00 -1.03
C LYS A 22 14.14 5.83 -2.49
N MET A 23 14.60 4.77 -3.15
CA MET A 23 14.26 4.51 -4.55
C MET A 23 12.76 4.24 -4.73
N ILE A 24 12.16 3.40 -3.87
CA ILE A 24 10.72 3.16 -3.89
C ILE A 24 9.96 4.47 -3.65
N ARG A 25 10.36 5.25 -2.63
CA ARG A 25 9.72 6.52 -2.33
C ARG A 25 9.75 7.46 -3.54
N ASN A 26 10.93 7.67 -4.12
CA ASN A 26 11.10 8.53 -5.28
C ASN A 26 10.23 8.05 -6.46
N TYR A 27 10.14 6.73 -6.66
CA TYR A 27 9.27 6.18 -7.69
C TYR A 27 7.79 6.45 -7.38
N LEU A 28 7.30 6.17 -6.17
CA LEU A 28 5.91 6.41 -5.80
C LEU A 28 5.54 7.91 -5.86
N GLU A 29 6.50 8.81 -5.65
CA GLU A 29 6.32 10.26 -5.77
C GLU A 29 6.41 10.77 -7.22
N SER A 30 6.95 9.98 -8.15
CA SER A 30 7.06 10.35 -9.57
C SER A 30 5.70 10.32 -10.28
N PRO A 31 5.51 11.07 -11.38
CA PRO A 31 4.30 11.01 -12.19
C PRO A 31 3.97 9.58 -12.66
N GLU A 32 4.98 8.83 -13.09
CA GLU A 32 4.82 7.46 -13.56
C GLU A 32 4.40 6.51 -12.43
N GLY A 33 4.95 6.70 -11.23
CA GLY A 33 4.56 5.93 -10.05
C GLY A 33 3.13 6.23 -9.61
N GLN A 34 2.71 7.49 -9.61
CA GLN A 34 1.33 7.87 -9.31
C GLN A 34 0.35 7.24 -10.31
N VAL A 35 0.63 7.31 -11.61
CA VAL A 35 -0.19 6.64 -12.64
C VAL A 35 -0.27 5.13 -12.41
N SER A 36 0.84 4.52 -11.99
CA SER A 36 0.88 3.08 -11.70
C SER A 36 0.03 2.72 -10.48
N ILE A 37 0.07 3.53 -9.42
CA ILE A 37 -0.79 3.39 -8.24
C ILE A 37 -2.25 3.55 -8.64
N ASP A 38 -2.60 4.60 -9.39
CA ASP A 38 -3.97 4.87 -9.81
C ASP A 38 -4.53 3.74 -10.68
N THR A 39 -3.71 3.25 -11.61
CA THR A 39 -4.07 2.11 -12.47
C THR A 39 -4.30 0.86 -11.63
N PHE A 40 -3.45 0.60 -10.64
CA PHE A 40 -3.63 -0.53 -9.73
C PHE A 40 -4.91 -0.39 -8.90
N LEU A 41 -5.15 0.79 -8.33
CA LEU A 41 -6.33 1.11 -7.52
C LEU A 41 -7.65 1.09 -8.33
N ALA A 42 -7.58 1.21 -9.65
CA ALA A 42 -8.75 1.03 -10.52
C ALA A 42 -9.17 -0.44 -10.66
N THR A 43 -8.31 -1.40 -10.31
CA THR A 43 -8.63 -2.84 -10.39
C THR A 43 -9.39 -3.33 -9.15
N PRO A 44 -10.27 -4.35 -9.27
CA PRO A 44 -10.96 -4.92 -8.10
C PRO A 44 -10.00 -5.42 -7.01
N HIS A 45 -8.89 -6.03 -7.42
CA HIS A 45 -7.86 -6.48 -6.51
C HIS A 45 -7.20 -5.30 -5.79
N GLY A 46 -6.81 -4.25 -6.51
CA GLY A 46 -6.20 -3.06 -5.93
C GLY A 46 -7.13 -2.33 -4.96
N GLN A 47 -8.42 -2.22 -5.28
CA GLN A 47 -9.43 -1.65 -4.37
C GLN A 47 -9.54 -2.47 -3.07
N GLN A 48 -9.60 -3.80 -3.17
CA GLN A 48 -9.63 -4.67 -2.00
C GLN A 48 -8.37 -4.49 -1.14
N MET A 49 -7.20 -4.41 -1.77
CA MET A 49 -5.95 -4.20 -1.03
C MET A 49 -5.87 -2.84 -0.37
N ALA A 50 -6.28 -1.79 -1.08
CA ALA A 50 -6.32 -0.43 -0.54
C ALA A 50 -7.24 -0.34 0.67
N LYS A 51 -8.43 -0.97 0.60
CA LYS A 51 -9.35 -1.07 1.75
C LYS A 51 -8.70 -1.74 2.96
N LEU A 52 -8.00 -2.86 2.76
CA LEU A 52 -7.29 -3.56 3.85
C LEU A 52 -6.16 -2.71 4.46
N LEU A 53 -5.39 -2.02 3.61
CA LEU A 53 -4.32 -1.13 4.05
C LEU A 53 -4.88 0.07 4.82
N LEU A 54 -5.95 0.68 4.32
CA LEU A 54 -6.62 1.81 4.96
C LEU A 54 -7.21 1.43 6.32
N ILE A 55 -7.84 0.26 6.45
CA ILE A 55 -8.32 -0.26 7.74
C ILE A 55 -7.17 -0.40 8.75
N LYS A 56 -6.02 -0.92 8.32
CA LYS A 56 -4.84 -1.02 9.19
C LYS A 56 -4.28 0.36 9.56
N ALA A 57 -4.21 1.27 8.59
CA ALA A 57 -3.69 2.62 8.78
C ALA A 57 -4.60 3.47 9.67
N LEU A 58 -5.93 3.31 9.58
CA LEU A 58 -6.93 4.04 10.39
C LEU A 58 -6.64 3.98 11.89
N ASN A 59 -6.19 2.83 12.39
CA ASN A 59 -5.86 2.66 13.80
C ASN A 59 -4.63 3.48 14.24
N SER A 60 -3.75 3.83 13.29
CA SER A 60 -2.58 4.68 13.53
C SER A 60 -2.81 6.17 13.27
N LEU A 61 -3.96 6.54 12.71
CA LEU A 61 -4.32 7.94 12.48
C LEU A 61 -4.84 8.57 13.77
N ASP A 62 -4.31 9.75 14.09
CA ASP A 62 -4.78 10.59 15.19
C ASP A 62 -6.02 11.39 14.75
N ILE A 63 -7.11 10.67 14.52
CA ILE A 63 -8.43 11.25 14.20
C ILE A 63 -9.48 10.74 15.20
N PRO A 64 -10.58 11.48 15.42
CA PRO A 64 -11.63 11.06 16.33
C PRO A 64 -12.16 9.65 16.00
N GLU A 65 -12.48 8.86 17.02
CA GLU A 65 -13.00 7.50 16.81
C GLU A 65 -14.31 7.49 15.99
N GLU A 66 -15.14 8.52 16.14
CA GLU A 66 -16.34 8.73 15.33
C GLU A 66 -16.01 8.82 13.83
N ALA A 67 -14.94 9.53 13.47
CA ALA A 67 -14.48 9.63 12.09
C ALA A 67 -13.90 8.31 11.59
N LYS A 68 -13.20 7.54 12.45
CA LYS A 68 -12.71 6.20 12.10
C LYS A 68 -13.89 5.25 11.84
N GLU A 69 -14.93 5.32 12.64
CA GLU A 69 -16.15 4.52 12.50
C GLU A 69 -16.84 4.80 11.15
N SER A 70 -17.04 6.08 10.81
CA SER A 70 -17.63 6.46 9.51
C SER A 70 -16.82 5.96 8.32
N VAL A 71 -15.48 5.99 8.40
CA VAL A 71 -14.64 5.43 7.34
C VAL A 71 -14.75 3.91 7.30
N ARG A 72 -14.80 3.21 8.44
CA ARG A 72 -15.00 1.75 8.49
C ARG A 72 -16.34 1.35 7.86
N GLU A 73 -17.40 2.10 8.12
CA GLU A 73 -18.74 1.87 7.55
C GLU A 73 -18.78 2.08 6.03
N ALA A 74 -18.20 3.19 5.56
CA ALA A 74 -18.06 3.48 4.14
C ALA A 74 -17.26 2.38 3.42
N LEU A 75 -16.18 1.89 4.05
CA LEU A 75 -15.40 0.78 3.51
C LEU A 75 -16.19 -0.54 3.56
N ALA A 76 -17.00 -0.79 4.57
CA ALA A 76 -17.84 -1.99 4.69
C ALA A 76 -18.96 -2.07 3.65
N GLY A 77 -19.20 -1.00 2.88
CA GLY A 77 -20.30 -0.92 1.90
C GLY A 77 -21.66 -0.74 2.55
N LYS A 78 -21.71 -0.21 3.78
CA LYS A 78 -22.94 0.13 4.50
C LYS A 78 -23.22 1.63 4.43
N GLY A 79 -23.23 2.17 3.20
CA GLY A 79 -23.66 3.54 2.89
C GLY A 79 -25.04 3.53 2.24
#